data_AF-A0A919N9N6-F1
#
_entry.id   AF-A0A919N9N6-F1
#
_cell.length_a   1.000
_cell.length_b   1.000
_cell.length_c   1.000
_cell.angle_alpha   90.00
_cell.angle_beta   90.00
_cell.angle_gamma   90.00
#
_symmetry.space_group_name_H-M   'P 1'
#
loop_
_entity.id
_entity.type
_entity.pdbx_description
1 polymer ?
#
loop_
_entity_poly.entity_id
_entity_poly.type
_entity_poly.pdbx_seq_one_letter_code
_entity_poly.pdbx_strand_id
1 'polypeptide(L)'
;MTYPQMWGRRLGQALAVLRDPDAGLLPPLPPPLVDPRLDAGRLIAEARQKGLEDGAAYLYDGWSFGHEGDPPDAVGAPAYVAALRRRRDTALHEHRDRQRQTEDVLAGLYDAAQDADRDMRQARDRMARVAAREQLDEDRSLRAYLRRRDLDAERLPLPPLDHPVWEGEAPPMGLLWRVFILLFLGVVVFVIEHYVAGAYLPLTDLGRTTGRVLTGAIAAATVAGPLVSGQLFRHRHATGYDRPLAVLTFVLLLPTLAIIGGFGLLAASLFDHGVTGAGGPAPDASRTAALGLTPATLVVVFDVVLFLACAMAYLLGLAQRHPFQQAFARSRRIRNRTVDVVQRMGARINPDFRAVLAPGDGGQDGDGRTADREAAVRSAYRAAEEAYYQGLVEAVADPTFTEAVMRHRSRAAAGPAGDPETGGPAGDADAGEAADD
;
A
#
# COMPACT_ATOMS: atom_id res chain seq x y z
N MET A 1 6.70 33.84 -1.25
CA MET A 1 6.94 32.48 -1.80
C MET A 1 5.58 31.91 -2.20
N THR A 2 5.38 31.53 -3.47
CA THR A 2 4.04 31.15 -3.95
C THR A 2 3.73 29.68 -3.60
N TYR A 3 2.47 29.39 -3.26
CA TYR A 3 1.95 28.06 -2.92
C TYR A 3 2.44 26.92 -3.84
N PRO A 4 2.49 27.07 -5.18
CA PRO A 4 3.02 26.04 -6.09
C PRO A 4 4.54 25.77 -5.93
N GLN A 5 5.34 26.77 -5.55
CA GLN A 5 6.78 26.56 -5.33
C GLN A 5 7.05 25.76 -4.04
N MET A 6 6.22 25.96 -3.02
CA MET A 6 6.32 25.20 -1.77
C MET A 6 5.93 23.73 -1.97
N TRP A 7 4.89 23.48 -2.78
CA TRP A 7 4.45 22.14 -3.17
C TRP A 7 5.51 21.43 -4.04
N GLY A 8 6.06 22.11 -5.05
CA GLY A 8 7.08 21.52 -5.93
C GLY A 8 8.37 21.11 -5.19
N ARG A 9 8.82 21.89 -4.20
CA ARG A 9 9.99 21.53 -3.38
C ARG A 9 9.71 20.35 -2.46
N ARG A 10 8.57 20.34 -1.77
CA ARG A 10 8.18 19.23 -0.88
C ARG A 10 7.99 17.93 -1.65
N LEU A 11 7.38 18.01 -2.84
CA LEU A 11 7.13 16.84 -3.69
C LEU A 11 8.43 16.34 -4.36
N GLY A 12 9.31 17.25 -4.77
CA GLY A 12 10.64 16.90 -5.28
C GLY A 12 11.52 16.24 -4.21
N GLN A 13 11.49 16.73 -2.97
CA GLN A 13 12.19 16.11 -1.84
C GLN A 13 11.58 14.75 -1.47
N ALA A 14 10.25 14.63 -1.44
CA ALA A 14 9.57 13.36 -1.20
C ALA A 14 9.88 12.33 -2.29
N LEU A 15 9.91 12.75 -3.57
CA LEU A 15 10.27 11.87 -4.69
C LEU A 15 11.75 11.49 -4.69
N ALA A 16 12.64 12.41 -4.31
CA ALA A 16 14.07 12.12 -4.18
C ALA A 16 14.32 11.10 -3.06
N VAL A 17 13.69 11.28 -1.90
CA VAL A 17 13.69 10.34 -0.78
C VAL A 17 13.11 8.99 -1.16
N LEU A 18 12.03 8.97 -1.95
CA LEU A 18 11.44 7.74 -2.46
C LEU A 18 12.38 7.00 -3.42
N ARG A 19 13.14 7.73 -4.25
CA ARG A 19 14.00 7.16 -5.28
C ARG A 19 15.30 6.62 -4.71
N ASP A 20 15.86 7.30 -3.71
CA ASP A 20 17.06 6.90 -3.01
C ASP A 20 16.96 7.34 -1.53
N PRO A 21 16.51 6.44 -0.63
CA PRO A 21 16.34 6.78 0.78
C PRO A 21 17.68 7.08 1.48
N ASP A 22 18.80 6.73 0.85
CA ASP A 22 20.14 6.95 1.38
C ASP A 22 20.76 8.28 0.90
N ALA A 23 20.28 8.85 -0.21
CA ALA A 23 20.82 10.09 -0.80
C ALA A 23 20.42 11.38 -0.07
N GLY A 24 19.43 11.34 0.83
CA GLY A 24 18.93 12.48 1.58
C GLY A 24 19.12 12.30 3.08
N LEU A 25 20.38 12.37 3.53
CA LEU A 25 20.78 12.16 4.92
C LEU A 25 20.10 13.17 5.86
N LEU A 26 18.95 12.80 6.43
CA LEU A 26 18.49 13.43 7.67
C LEU A 26 19.56 13.08 8.73
N PRO A 27 20.26 14.08 9.31
CA PRO A 27 21.25 13.80 10.32
C PRO A 27 20.57 13.11 11.51
N PRO A 28 21.23 12.13 12.16
CA PRO A 28 20.69 11.54 13.38
C PRO A 28 20.47 12.63 14.43
N LEU A 29 19.46 12.45 15.28
CA LEU A 29 19.23 13.38 16.39
C LEU A 29 20.50 13.46 17.27
N PRO A 30 20.85 14.66 17.76
CA PRO A 30 22.02 14.83 18.65
C PRO A 30 21.91 13.87 19.84
N PRO A 31 23.01 13.35 20.40
CA PRO A 31 22.94 12.42 21.52
C PRO A 31 22.18 13.04 22.71
N PRO A 32 21.39 12.25 23.47
CA PRO A 32 20.66 12.75 24.64
C PRO A 32 21.65 13.18 25.74
N LEU A 33 21.30 14.18 26.55
CA LEU A 33 22.09 14.58 27.72
C LEU A 33 22.09 13.47 28.78
N VAL A 34 20.96 12.76 28.90
CA VAL A 34 20.82 11.60 29.77
C VAL A 34 20.38 10.43 28.93
N ASP A 35 21.26 9.42 28.79
CA ASP A 35 20.91 8.22 28.04
C ASP A 35 19.70 7.51 28.68
N PRO A 36 18.52 7.50 28.01
CA PRO A 36 17.34 6.80 28.53
C PRO A 36 17.49 5.27 28.43
N ARG A 37 18.58 4.78 27.83
CA ARG A 37 18.95 3.36 27.74
C ARG A 37 19.98 2.94 28.77
N LEU A 38 20.28 3.79 29.74
CA LEU A 38 21.21 3.40 30.79
C LEU A 38 20.73 2.08 31.41
N ASP A 39 21.60 1.08 31.40
CA ASP A 39 21.26 -0.25 31.89
C ASP A 39 20.78 -0.14 33.35
N ALA A 40 19.61 -0.72 33.64
CA ALA A 40 19.01 -0.68 34.96
C ALA A 40 19.96 -1.29 36.00
N GLY A 41 20.68 -2.36 35.63
CA GLY A 41 21.67 -3.00 36.50
C GLY A 41 22.79 -2.04 36.89
N ARG A 42 23.32 -1.27 35.93
CA ARG A 42 24.33 -0.24 36.20
C ARG A 42 23.80 0.88 37.10
N LEU A 43 22.58 1.37 36.84
CA LEU A 43 21.97 2.43 37.64
C LEU A 43 21.78 1.97 39.10
N ILE A 44 21.30 0.74 39.29
CA ILE A 44 21.10 0.09 40.60
C ILE A 44 22.44 -0.09 41.33
N ALA A 45 23.47 -0.57 40.65
CA ALA A 45 24.79 -0.78 41.24
C ALA A 45 25.45 0.53 41.68
N GLU A 46 25.39 1.57 40.83
CA GLU A 46 25.92 2.91 41.14
C GLU A 46 25.19 3.51 42.35
N ALA A 47 23.86 3.40 42.38
CA ALA A 47 23.05 3.91 43.48
C ALA A 47 23.33 3.18 44.80
N ARG A 48 23.45 1.84 44.77
CA ARG A 48 23.81 1.06 45.96
C ARG A 48 25.19 1.44 46.50
N GLN A 49 26.19 1.51 45.61
CA GLN A 49 27.55 1.90 45.99
C GLN A 49 27.55 3.28 46.65
N LYS A 50 26.81 4.23 46.07
CA LYS A 50 26.69 5.57 46.64
C LYS A 50 26.00 5.57 48.02
N GLY A 51 24.98 4.73 48.20
CA GLY A 51 24.31 4.55 49.50
C GLY A 51 25.26 4.01 50.57
N LEU A 52 26.10 3.02 50.21
CA LEU A 52 27.11 2.47 51.12
C LEU A 52 28.13 3.55 51.54
N GLU A 53 28.59 4.38 50.59
CA GLU A 53 29.53 5.47 50.85
C GLU A 53 28.94 6.55 51.76
N ASP A 54 27.73 7.02 51.45
CA ASP A 54 27.06 8.06 52.24
C ASP A 54 26.72 7.56 53.66
N GLY A 55 26.35 6.28 53.80
CA GLY A 55 26.08 5.62 55.08
C GLY A 55 27.35 5.45 55.91
N ALA A 56 28.47 5.02 55.31
CA ALA A 56 29.75 4.90 55.99
C ALA A 56 30.31 6.26 56.45
N ALA A 57 29.95 7.33 55.75
CA ALA A 57 30.28 8.71 56.12
C ALA A 57 29.35 9.30 57.19
N TYR A 58 28.30 8.57 57.62
CA TYR A 58 27.25 9.07 58.52
C TYR A 58 26.65 10.40 58.06
N LEU A 59 26.47 10.55 56.74
CA LEU A 59 25.98 11.81 56.16
C LEU A 59 24.51 12.11 56.53
N TYR A 60 23.78 11.06 56.92
CA TYR A 60 22.39 11.09 57.32
C TYR A 60 22.23 10.34 58.63
N ASP A 61 21.32 10.83 59.48
CA ASP A 61 20.92 10.21 60.73
C ASP A 61 19.43 9.82 60.70
N GLY A 62 18.92 9.24 61.79
CA GLY A 62 17.50 8.86 61.88
C GLY A 62 16.54 10.06 61.75
N TRP A 63 16.98 11.27 62.14
CA TRP A 63 16.20 12.50 62.05
C TRP A 63 16.08 13.01 60.61
N SER A 64 17.06 12.70 59.77
CA SER A 64 17.09 13.06 58.35
C SER A 64 15.97 12.44 57.51
N PHE A 65 15.24 11.46 58.05
CA PHE A 65 14.12 10.77 57.37
C PHE A 65 12.74 11.11 57.97
N GLY A 66 12.71 11.98 58.97
CA GLY A 66 11.48 12.49 59.59
C GLY A 66 10.98 11.66 60.75
N HIS A 67 10.20 12.32 61.60
CA HIS A 67 9.63 11.76 62.81
C HIS A 67 8.22 11.19 62.60
N GLU A 68 7.75 10.50 63.62
CA GLU A 68 6.34 10.12 63.73
C GLU A 68 5.48 11.38 63.88
N GLY A 69 4.52 11.57 62.97
CA GLY A 69 3.66 12.76 62.96
C GLY A 69 4.10 13.87 62.01
N ASP A 70 5.33 13.83 61.47
CA ASP A 70 5.76 14.80 60.46
C ASP A 70 4.98 14.61 59.15
N PRO A 71 4.53 15.71 58.49
CA PRO A 71 3.88 15.60 57.20
C PRO A 71 4.86 15.05 56.16
N PRO A 72 4.36 14.33 55.12
CA PRO A 72 5.22 13.67 54.13
C PRO A 72 6.23 14.61 53.46
N ASP A 73 5.90 15.90 53.39
CA ASP A 73 6.70 16.93 52.71
C ASP A 73 7.69 17.63 53.64
N ALA A 74 7.63 17.40 54.96
CA ALA A 74 8.53 18.05 55.93
C ALA A 74 9.98 17.60 55.77
N VAL A 75 10.21 16.42 55.17
CA VAL A 75 11.54 15.86 55.05
C VAL A 75 11.95 15.71 53.59
N GLY A 76 12.92 16.51 53.19
CA GLY A 76 13.51 16.45 51.87
C GLY A 76 14.17 15.09 51.60
N ALA A 77 14.05 14.60 50.37
CA ALA A 77 14.78 13.42 49.95
C ALA A 77 16.30 13.66 50.05
N PRO A 78 17.12 12.62 50.32
CA PRO A 78 18.57 12.71 50.24
C PRO A 78 19.02 13.36 48.93
N ALA A 79 20.10 14.15 48.98
CA ALA A 79 20.54 14.95 47.84
C ALA A 79 20.78 14.08 46.58
N TYR A 80 21.30 12.87 46.78
CA TYR A 80 21.48 11.89 45.71
C TYR A 80 20.15 11.39 45.12
N VAL A 81 19.16 11.08 45.96
CA VAL A 81 17.81 10.66 45.51
C VAL A 81 17.12 11.80 44.75
N ALA A 82 17.22 13.05 45.23
CA ALA A 82 16.72 14.21 44.51
C ALA A 82 17.42 14.38 43.14
N ALA A 83 18.72 14.12 43.05
CA ALA A 83 19.45 14.12 41.79
C ALA A 83 19.02 12.97 40.85
N LEU A 84 18.78 11.75 41.37
CA LEU A 84 18.25 10.62 40.61
C LEU A 84 16.88 10.93 40.02
N ARG A 85 15.96 11.50 40.82
CA ARG A 85 14.62 11.88 40.35
C ARG A 85 14.68 12.96 39.26
N ARG A 86 15.52 14.00 39.44
CA ARG A 86 15.76 14.98 38.37
C ARG A 86 16.30 14.33 37.09
N ARG A 87 17.26 13.40 37.22
CA ARG A 87 17.85 12.68 36.09
C ARG A 87 16.80 11.80 35.37
N ARG A 88 15.91 11.13 36.10
CA ARG A 88 14.76 10.40 35.56
C ARG A 88 13.85 11.33 34.75
N ASP A 89 13.48 12.46 35.33
CA ASP A 89 12.54 13.39 34.69
C ASP A 89 13.15 14.02 33.43
N THR A 90 14.44 14.35 33.46
CA THR A 90 15.20 14.76 32.26
C THR A 90 15.22 13.64 31.22
N ALA A 91 15.53 12.40 31.59
CA ALA A 91 15.55 11.27 30.64
C ALA A 91 14.18 11.04 29.98
N LEU A 92 13.08 11.14 30.75
CA LEU A 92 11.72 11.04 30.22
C LEU A 92 11.36 12.21 29.29
N HIS A 93 11.75 13.44 29.66
CA HIS A 93 11.53 14.61 28.84
C HIS A 93 12.28 14.52 27.51
N GLU A 94 13.57 14.18 27.55
CA GLU A 94 14.38 13.97 26.34
C GLU A 94 13.84 12.83 25.48
N HIS A 95 13.39 11.74 26.08
CA HIS A 95 12.78 10.65 25.33
C HIS A 95 11.55 11.12 24.54
N ARG A 96 10.63 11.83 25.20
CA ARG A 96 9.42 12.40 24.57
C ARG A 96 9.76 13.40 23.48
N ASP A 97 10.71 14.29 23.73
CA ASP A 97 11.10 15.32 22.76
C ASP A 97 11.75 14.70 21.52
N ARG A 98 12.58 13.67 21.68
CA ARG A 98 13.14 12.93 20.54
C ARG A 98 12.08 12.19 19.75
N GLN A 99 11.08 11.60 20.41
CA GLN A 99 9.96 10.97 19.73
C GLN A 99 9.18 12.00 18.91
N ARG A 100 8.78 13.13 19.52
CA ARG A 100 8.10 14.23 18.83
C ARG A 100 8.90 14.77 17.65
N GLN A 101 10.19 15.01 17.82
CA GLN A 101 11.06 15.45 16.72
C GLN A 101 11.12 14.43 15.58
N THR A 102 11.17 13.14 15.91
CA THR A 102 11.15 12.07 14.90
C THR A 102 9.80 12.01 14.19
N GLU A 103 8.70 12.16 14.92
CA GLU A 103 7.34 12.21 14.37
C GLU A 103 7.14 13.43 13.46
N ASP A 104 7.59 14.61 13.87
CA ASP A 104 7.50 15.85 13.08
C ASP A 104 8.25 15.71 11.75
N VAL A 105 9.45 15.11 11.78
CA VAL A 105 10.25 14.85 10.57
C VAL A 105 9.57 13.84 9.66
N LEU A 106 8.88 12.85 10.22
CA LEU A 106 8.20 11.79 9.48
C LEU A 106 6.74 12.13 9.12
N ALA A 107 6.19 13.23 9.62
CA ALA A 107 4.77 13.59 9.46
C ALA A 107 4.32 13.58 7.99
N GLY A 108 5.12 14.15 7.09
CA GLY A 108 4.79 14.13 5.66
C GLY A 108 4.78 12.73 5.02
N LEU A 109 5.56 11.79 5.55
CA LEU A 109 5.52 10.39 5.10
C LEU A 109 4.33 9.64 5.70
N TYR A 110 3.95 9.95 6.94
CA TYR A 110 2.72 9.45 7.54
C TYR A 110 1.49 9.91 6.75
N ASP A 111 1.42 11.19 6.40
CA ASP A 111 0.34 11.74 5.56
C ASP A 111 0.26 11.01 4.21
N ALA A 112 1.40 10.80 3.54
CA ALA A 112 1.44 10.06 2.29
C ALA A 112 1.01 8.59 2.43
N ALA A 113 1.33 7.93 3.55
CA ALA A 113 0.86 6.58 3.84
C ALA A 113 -0.65 6.54 4.09
N GLN A 114 -1.19 7.53 4.83
CA GLN A 114 -2.62 7.68 5.09
C GLN A 114 -3.41 8.01 3.82
N ASP A 115 -2.88 8.87 2.95
CA ASP A 115 -3.43 9.15 1.62
C ASP A 115 -3.54 7.85 0.80
N ALA A 116 -2.45 7.06 0.76
CA ALA A 116 -2.46 5.78 0.07
C ALA A 116 -3.48 4.79 0.67
N ASP A 117 -3.65 4.78 1.99
CA ASP A 117 -4.68 3.97 2.67
C ASP A 117 -6.10 4.44 2.34
N ARG A 118 -6.34 5.75 2.29
CA ARG A 118 -7.62 6.33 1.85
C ARG A 118 -7.93 5.94 0.41
N ASP A 119 -6.96 6.03 -0.48
CA ASP A 119 -7.10 5.61 -1.89
C ASP A 119 -7.41 4.12 -2.00
N MET A 120 -6.76 3.26 -1.18
CA MET A 120 -7.04 1.83 -1.14
C MET A 120 -8.48 1.54 -0.69
N ARG A 121 -8.95 2.19 0.38
CA ARG A 121 -10.33 2.05 0.86
C ARG A 121 -11.32 2.53 -0.19
N GLN A 122 -11.09 3.69 -0.78
CA GLN A 122 -11.94 4.22 -1.84
C GLN A 122 -11.99 3.29 -3.06
N ALA A 123 -10.86 2.70 -3.47
CA ALA A 123 -10.82 1.71 -4.54
C ALA A 123 -11.63 0.45 -4.17
N ARG A 124 -11.49 -0.04 -2.94
CA ARG A 124 -12.27 -1.18 -2.41
C ARG A 124 -13.77 -0.89 -2.41
N ASP A 125 -14.19 0.28 -1.95
CA ASP A 125 -15.60 0.68 -1.92
C ASP A 125 -16.20 0.86 -3.32
N ARG A 126 -15.39 1.34 -4.28
CA ARG A 126 -15.82 1.40 -5.69
C ARG A 126 -16.00 -0.01 -6.27
N MET A 127 -15.09 -0.94 -5.95
CA MET A 127 -15.23 -2.34 -6.38
C MET A 127 -16.44 -3.01 -5.76
N ALA A 128 -16.68 -2.83 -4.46
CA ALA A 128 -17.86 -3.36 -3.79
C ALA A 128 -19.16 -2.83 -4.42
N ARG A 129 -19.20 -1.55 -4.79
CA ARG A 129 -20.36 -0.96 -5.49
C ARG A 129 -20.57 -1.51 -6.90
N VAL A 130 -19.50 -1.76 -7.66
CA VAL A 130 -19.61 -2.36 -8.99
C VAL A 130 -20.10 -3.81 -8.87
N ALA A 131 -19.51 -4.60 -7.98
CA ALA A 131 -19.93 -5.96 -7.71
C ALA A 131 -21.41 -6.04 -7.31
N ALA A 132 -21.87 -5.16 -6.42
CA ALA A 132 -23.28 -5.10 -6.02
C ALA A 132 -24.21 -4.75 -7.19
N ARG A 133 -23.78 -3.89 -8.12
CA ARG A 133 -24.57 -3.55 -9.32
C ARG A 133 -24.61 -4.73 -10.31
N GLU A 134 -23.48 -5.37 -10.56
CA GLU A 134 -23.39 -6.55 -11.43
C GLU A 134 -24.29 -7.68 -10.90
N GLN A 135 -24.25 -7.94 -9.59
CA GLN A 135 -25.14 -8.91 -8.94
C GLN A 135 -26.62 -8.57 -9.13
N LEU A 136 -27.01 -7.30 -8.97
CA LEU A 136 -28.40 -6.86 -9.20
C LEU A 136 -28.83 -7.03 -10.67
N ASP A 137 -27.93 -6.77 -11.62
CA ASP A 137 -28.23 -6.92 -13.05
C ASP A 137 -28.29 -8.41 -13.45
N GLU A 138 -27.43 -9.25 -12.89
CA GLU A 138 -27.48 -10.71 -13.04
C GLU A 138 -28.80 -11.26 -12.49
N ASP A 139 -29.18 -10.89 -11.27
CA ASP A 139 -30.47 -11.26 -10.65
C ASP A 139 -31.66 -10.87 -11.53
N ARG A 140 -31.66 -9.64 -12.07
CA ARG A 140 -32.71 -9.18 -12.99
C ARG A 140 -32.74 -10.01 -14.26
N SER A 141 -31.58 -10.30 -14.85
CA SER A 141 -31.45 -11.08 -16.08
C SER A 141 -31.92 -12.53 -15.88
N LEU A 142 -31.57 -13.14 -14.75
CA LEU A 142 -31.96 -14.49 -14.38
C LEU A 142 -33.46 -14.57 -14.12
N ARG A 143 -34.04 -13.61 -13.38
CA ARG A 143 -35.49 -13.53 -13.19
C ARG A 143 -36.23 -13.34 -14.52
N ALA A 144 -35.72 -12.49 -15.41
CA ALA A 144 -36.29 -12.32 -16.74
C ALA A 144 -36.24 -13.61 -17.58
N TYR A 145 -35.14 -14.36 -17.48
CA TYR A 145 -34.99 -15.67 -18.12
C TYR A 145 -35.96 -16.71 -17.55
N LEU A 146 -36.09 -16.80 -16.22
CA LEU A 146 -37.02 -17.71 -15.55
C LEU A 146 -38.48 -17.41 -15.91
N ARG A 147 -38.87 -16.13 -15.94
CA ARG A 147 -40.20 -15.71 -16.40
C ARG A 147 -40.49 -16.14 -17.85
N ARG A 148 -39.49 -16.07 -18.75
CA ARG A 148 -39.65 -16.55 -20.14
C ARG A 148 -39.85 -18.06 -20.24
N ARG A 149 -39.44 -18.81 -19.22
CA ARG A 149 -39.58 -20.27 -19.13
C ARG A 149 -40.82 -20.69 -18.32
N ASP A 150 -41.66 -19.74 -17.90
CA ASP A 150 -42.83 -19.97 -17.04
C ASP A 150 -42.49 -20.64 -15.71
N LEU A 151 -41.27 -20.40 -15.21
CA LEU A 151 -40.82 -20.86 -13.91
C LEU A 151 -41.08 -19.78 -12.86
N ASP A 152 -41.60 -20.17 -11.71
CA ASP A 152 -42.00 -19.27 -10.63
C ASP A 152 -40.76 -18.67 -9.93
N ALA A 153 -40.24 -17.59 -10.52
CA ALA A 153 -39.01 -16.93 -10.12
C ALA A 153 -39.04 -16.32 -8.70
N GLU A 154 -40.23 -16.15 -8.11
CA GLU A 154 -40.40 -15.61 -6.76
C GLU A 154 -40.26 -16.68 -5.67
N ARG A 155 -40.43 -17.97 -6.03
CA ARG A 155 -40.36 -19.09 -5.08
C ARG A 155 -38.99 -19.75 -4.96
N LEU A 156 -38.07 -19.43 -5.87
CA LEU A 156 -36.70 -19.95 -5.80
C LEU A 156 -35.85 -19.00 -4.95
N PRO A 157 -35.47 -19.36 -3.70
CA PRO A 157 -34.47 -18.62 -2.98
C PRO A 157 -33.17 -18.73 -3.76
N LEU A 158 -32.81 -17.66 -4.48
CA LEU A 158 -31.50 -17.55 -5.09
C LEU A 158 -30.49 -17.62 -3.94
N PRO A 159 -29.54 -18.56 -3.94
CA PRO A 159 -28.52 -18.59 -2.90
C PRO A 159 -27.87 -17.20 -2.89
N PRO A 160 -27.70 -16.58 -1.69
CA PRO A 160 -27.00 -15.33 -1.63
C PRO A 160 -25.64 -15.56 -2.27
N LEU A 161 -25.30 -14.78 -3.29
CA LEU A 161 -23.97 -14.74 -3.89
C LEU A 161 -23.03 -14.06 -2.87
N ASP A 162 -22.91 -14.65 -1.68
CA ASP A 162 -22.04 -14.23 -0.58
C ASP A 162 -20.59 -14.63 -0.86
N HIS A 163 -20.28 -15.08 -2.09
CA HIS A 163 -18.90 -15.21 -2.50
C HIS A 163 -18.27 -13.83 -2.36
N PRO A 164 -17.26 -13.66 -1.49
CA PRO A 164 -16.50 -12.43 -1.51
C PRO A 164 -15.97 -12.31 -2.94
N VAL A 165 -16.55 -11.39 -3.72
CA VAL A 165 -16.27 -11.15 -5.16
C VAL A 165 -14.78 -10.86 -5.43
N TRP A 166 -14.00 -10.80 -4.35
CA TRP A 166 -12.57 -10.76 -4.32
C TRP A 166 -11.96 -12.18 -4.23
N GLU A 167 -11.75 -12.84 -5.37
CA GLU A 167 -10.96 -14.08 -5.47
C GLU A 167 -9.43 -13.87 -5.26
N GLY A 168 -9.03 -12.71 -4.71
CA GLY A 168 -7.63 -12.37 -4.51
C GLY A 168 -6.99 -11.67 -5.71
N GLU A 169 -5.72 -11.32 -5.55
CA GLU A 169 -4.96 -10.62 -6.57
C GLU A 169 -4.46 -11.62 -7.62
N ALA A 170 -5.23 -11.83 -8.70
CA ALA A 170 -4.73 -12.60 -9.84
C ALA A 170 -3.43 -11.95 -10.37
N PRO A 171 -2.31 -12.69 -10.47
CA PRO A 171 -1.07 -12.15 -10.99
C PRO A 171 -1.31 -11.70 -12.43
N PRO A 172 -0.97 -10.44 -12.79
CA PRO A 172 -1.17 -10.01 -14.16
C PRO A 172 -0.15 -10.76 -15.04
N MET A 173 -0.54 -11.07 -16.27
CA MET A 173 0.47 -11.45 -17.25
C MET A 173 1.52 -10.34 -17.35
N GLY A 174 2.80 -10.72 -17.21
CA GLY A 174 3.91 -9.77 -17.22
C GLY A 174 3.93 -8.95 -18.51
N LEU A 175 4.31 -7.67 -18.41
CA LEU A 175 4.38 -6.76 -19.56
C LEU A 175 5.22 -7.35 -20.69
N LEU A 176 6.35 -7.97 -20.34
CA LEU A 176 7.29 -8.55 -21.29
C LEU A 176 6.66 -9.68 -22.12
N TRP A 177 5.87 -10.54 -21.49
CA TRP A 177 5.12 -11.59 -22.18
C TRP A 177 4.04 -11.04 -23.10
N ARG A 178 3.33 -9.98 -22.68
CA ARG A 178 2.32 -9.32 -23.52
C ARG A 178 2.97 -8.71 -24.76
N VAL A 179 4.09 -8.01 -24.59
CA VAL A 179 4.85 -7.42 -25.69
C VAL A 179 5.35 -8.50 -26.64
N PHE A 180 5.84 -9.63 -26.10
CA PHE A 180 6.30 -10.75 -26.92
C PHE A 180 5.17 -11.37 -27.76
N ILE A 181 4.00 -11.62 -27.17
CA ILE A 181 2.82 -12.13 -27.90
C ILE A 181 2.37 -11.15 -28.98
N LEU A 182 2.33 -9.85 -28.67
CA LEU A 182 1.95 -8.82 -29.64
C LEU A 182 2.94 -8.71 -30.80
N LEU A 183 4.24 -8.78 -30.51
CA LEU A 183 5.28 -8.77 -31.54
C LEU A 183 5.17 -10.02 -32.41
N PHE A 184 5.03 -11.20 -31.80
CA PHE A 184 4.83 -12.46 -32.52
C PHE A 184 3.61 -12.38 -33.46
N LEU A 185 2.48 -11.89 -32.95
CA LEU A 185 1.27 -11.72 -33.72
C LEU A 185 1.45 -10.72 -34.88
N GLY A 186 2.11 -9.59 -34.61
CA GLY A 186 2.42 -8.60 -35.63
C GLY A 186 3.34 -9.14 -36.73
N VAL A 187 4.33 -9.98 -36.37
CA VAL A 187 5.20 -10.65 -37.34
C VAL A 187 4.41 -11.65 -38.18
N VAL A 188 3.53 -12.45 -37.58
CA VAL A 188 2.67 -13.39 -38.31
C VAL A 188 1.79 -12.67 -39.32
N VAL A 189 1.08 -11.62 -38.89
CA VAL A 189 0.24 -10.79 -39.77
C VAL A 189 1.10 -10.12 -40.86
N PHE A 190 2.27 -9.58 -40.51
CA PHE A 190 3.18 -8.96 -41.47
C PHE A 190 3.64 -9.93 -42.55
N VAL A 191 4.06 -11.14 -42.20
CA VAL A 191 4.51 -12.15 -43.18
C VAL A 191 3.38 -12.49 -44.16
N ILE A 192 2.17 -12.66 -43.62
CA ILE A 192 0.94 -12.96 -44.36
C ILE A 192 0.59 -11.81 -45.32
N GLU A 193 0.50 -10.58 -44.84
CA GLU A 193 0.19 -9.39 -45.64
C GLU A 193 1.30 -9.10 -46.67
N HIS A 194 2.57 -9.29 -46.30
CA HIS A 194 3.72 -9.06 -47.18
C HIS A 194 3.72 -10.03 -48.36
N TYR A 195 3.34 -11.28 -48.14
CA TYR A 195 3.21 -12.27 -49.20
C TYR A 195 2.14 -11.84 -50.22
N VAL A 196 0.97 -11.37 -49.75
CA VAL A 196 -0.10 -10.89 -50.63
C VAL A 196 0.29 -9.59 -51.34
N ALA A 197 0.83 -8.61 -50.60
CA ALA A 197 1.22 -7.31 -51.15
C ALA A 197 2.33 -7.42 -52.20
N GLY A 198 3.32 -8.29 -51.98
CA GLY A 198 4.41 -8.55 -52.93
C GLY A 198 3.94 -9.22 -54.22
N ALA A 199 2.83 -9.94 -54.18
CA ALA A 199 2.23 -10.54 -55.37
C ALA A 199 1.40 -9.52 -56.20
N TYR A 200 0.81 -8.51 -55.55
CA TYR A 200 -0.07 -7.52 -56.20
C TYR A 200 0.61 -6.24 -56.67
N LEU A 201 1.57 -5.74 -55.89
CA LEU A 201 2.18 -4.45 -56.16
C LEU A 201 3.49 -4.71 -56.90
N PRO A 202 3.59 -4.43 -58.21
CA PRO A 202 4.85 -4.45 -58.94
C PRO A 202 5.71 -3.27 -58.46
N LEU A 203 6.35 -3.45 -57.32
CA LEU A 203 7.14 -2.43 -56.66
C LEU A 203 8.53 -2.39 -57.29
N THR A 204 8.92 -1.24 -57.83
CA THR A 204 10.32 -0.89 -58.12
C THR A 204 11.16 -1.02 -56.85
N ASP A 205 12.50 -1.06 -56.93
CA ASP A 205 13.35 -1.25 -55.72
C ASP A 205 13.08 -0.22 -54.61
N LEU A 206 12.78 1.04 -54.99
CA LEU A 206 12.35 2.11 -54.08
C LEU A 206 10.91 1.93 -53.57
N GLY A 207 10.05 1.30 -54.38
CA GLY A 207 8.74 0.84 -53.96
C GLY A 207 8.80 -0.30 -52.95
N ARG A 208 9.78 -1.21 -53.01
CA ARG A 208 9.85 -2.38 -52.11
C ARG A 208 10.07 -1.98 -50.66
N THR A 209 10.93 -0.99 -50.40
CA THR A 209 11.18 -0.49 -49.04
C THR A 209 9.93 0.19 -48.49
N THR A 210 9.33 1.08 -49.28
CA THR A 210 8.08 1.78 -48.93
C THR A 210 6.93 0.81 -48.71
N GLY A 211 6.80 -0.22 -49.55
CA GLY A 211 5.80 -1.27 -49.43
C GLY A 211 5.99 -2.11 -48.18
N ARG A 212 7.24 -2.46 -47.80
CA ARG A 212 7.51 -3.14 -46.53
C ARG A 212 7.13 -2.29 -45.32
N VAL A 213 7.45 -1.00 -45.33
CA VAL A 213 7.09 -0.08 -44.25
C VAL A 213 5.57 0.06 -44.14
N LEU A 214 4.87 0.24 -45.28
CA LEU A 214 3.42 0.34 -45.32
C LEU A 214 2.74 -0.95 -44.83
N THR A 215 3.20 -2.12 -45.31
CA THR A 215 2.70 -3.43 -44.85
C THR A 215 2.95 -3.61 -43.37
N GLY A 216 4.13 -3.23 -42.86
CA GLY A 216 4.44 -3.25 -41.44
C GLY A 216 3.51 -2.36 -40.61
N ALA A 217 3.17 -1.17 -41.12
CA ALA A 217 2.23 -0.26 -40.46
C ALA A 217 0.80 -0.81 -40.45
N ILE A 218 0.36 -1.43 -41.55
CA ILE A 218 -0.96 -2.07 -41.64
C ILE A 218 -1.02 -3.25 -40.67
N ALA A 219 -0.06 -4.18 -40.71
CA ALA A 219 0.01 -5.31 -39.79
C ALA A 219 0.00 -4.86 -38.31
N ALA A 220 0.77 -3.81 -37.99
CA ALA A 220 0.77 -3.23 -36.65
C ALA A 220 -0.60 -2.66 -36.27
N ALA A 221 -1.29 -1.96 -37.17
CA ALA A 221 -2.65 -1.44 -36.95
C ALA A 221 -3.68 -2.57 -36.80
N THR A 222 -3.57 -3.64 -37.59
CA THR A 222 -4.42 -4.85 -37.54
C THR A 222 -4.35 -5.54 -36.19
N VAL A 223 -3.20 -5.48 -35.51
CA VAL A 223 -3.02 -6.02 -34.15
C VAL A 223 -3.34 -4.99 -33.06
N ALA A 224 -2.91 -3.74 -33.22
CA ALA A 224 -3.10 -2.69 -32.23
C ALA A 224 -4.57 -2.28 -32.07
N GLY A 225 -5.35 -2.26 -33.16
CA GLY A 225 -6.77 -1.92 -33.14
C GLY A 225 -7.59 -2.81 -32.19
N PRO A 226 -7.61 -4.14 -32.39
CA PRO A 226 -8.29 -5.07 -31.49
C PRO A 226 -7.75 -5.04 -30.06
N LEU A 227 -6.44 -4.87 -29.88
CA LEU A 227 -5.84 -4.71 -28.56
C LEU A 227 -6.40 -3.49 -27.81
N VAL A 228 -6.39 -2.31 -28.43
CA VAL A 228 -6.91 -1.06 -27.84
C VAL A 228 -8.42 -1.17 -27.64
N SER A 229 -9.13 -1.79 -28.57
CA SER A 229 -10.56 -2.06 -28.46
C SER A 229 -10.87 -2.93 -27.22
N GLY A 230 -10.14 -4.02 -27.01
CA GLY A 230 -10.27 -4.85 -25.80
C GLY A 230 -9.97 -4.08 -24.51
N GLN A 231 -8.96 -3.20 -24.52
CA GLN A 231 -8.64 -2.34 -23.37
C GLN A 231 -9.79 -1.36 -23.06
N LEU A 232 -10.32 -0.67 -24.07
CA LEU A 232 -11.43 0.27 -23.92
C LEU A 232 -12.69 -0.44 -23.41
N PHE A 233 -12.99 -1.62 -23.96
CA PHE A 233 -14.11 -2.44 -23.52
C PHE A 233 -14.00 -2.81 -22.04
N ARG A 234 -12.81 -3.20 -21.58
CA ARG A 234 -12.60 -3.50 -20.15
C ARG A 234 -12.70 -2.27 -19.26
N HIS A 235 -12.32 -1.09 -19.75
CA HIS A 235 -12.37 0.15 -18.99
C HIS A 235 -13.77 0.78 -18.87
N ARG A 236 -14.77 0.31 -19.64
CA ARG A 236 -16.13 0.88 -19.64
C ARG A 236 -16.78 0.94 -18.25
N HIS A 237 -16.59 -0.10 -17.46
CA HIS A 237 -17.18 -0.22 -16.12
C HIS A 237 -16.56 0.72 -15.09
N ALA A 238 -15.35 1.24 -15.34
CA ALA A 238 -14.72 2.16 -14.39
C ALA A 238 -15.16 3.60 -14.51
N THR A 239 -15.58 4.03 -15.70
CA THR A 239 -15.90 5.43 -15.98
C THR A 239 -17.38 5.74 -15.82
N GLY A 240 -18.24 4.72 -15.71
CA GLY A 240 -19.69 4.87 -15.68
C GLY A 240 -20.30 5.25 -17.03
N TYR A 241 -19.50 5.24 -18.10
CA TYR A 241 -19.91 5.55 -19.48
C TYR A 241 -20.01 4.28 -20.31
N ASP A 242 -20.86 3.33 -19.89
CA ASP A 242 -20.92 2.00 -20.51
C ASP A 242 -21.36 2.02 -21.98
N ARG A 243 -22.37 2.84 -22.33
CA ARG A 243 -22.94 2.89 -23.69
C ARG A 243 -22.01 3.47 -24.76
N PRO A 244 -21.42 4.67 -24.61
CA PRO A 244 -20.58 5.25 -25.66
C PRO A 244 -19.27 4.48 -25.85
N LEU A 245 -18.70 3.90 -24.78
CA LEU A 245 -17.46 3.12 -24.88
C LEU A 245 -17.68 1.78 -25.60
N ALA A 246 -18.84 1.14 -25.43
CA ALA A 246 -19.19 -0.04 -26.21
C ALA A 246 -19.26 0.28 -27.71
N VAL A 247 -19.93 1.37 -28.10
CA VAL A 247 -20.00 1.80 -29.50
C VAL A 247 -18.61 2.11 -30.05
N LEU A 248 -17.78 2.85 -29.29
CA LEU A 248 -16.41 3.16 -29.69
C LEU A 248 -15.56 1.90 -29.90
N THR A 249 -15.73 0.88 -29.05
CA THR A 249 -15.05 -0.42 -29.16
C THR A 249 -15.35 -1.08 -30.52
N PHE A 250 -16.62 -1.11 -30.93
CA PHE A 250 -17.03 -1.67 -32.22
C PHE A 250 -16.54 -0.81 -33.40
N VAL A 251 -16.62 0.52 -33.28
CA VAL A 251 -16.10 1.44 -34.30
C VAL A 251 -14.60 1.23 -34.51
N LEU A 252 -13.83 0.96 -33.45
CA LEU A 252 -12.40 0.68 -33.57
C LEU A 252 -12.09 -0.67 -34.25
N LEU A 253 -12.99 -1.65 -34.15
CA LEU A 253 -12.82 -2.97 -34.79
C LEU A 253 -13.19 -2.97 -36.28
N LEU A 254 -14.10 -2.07 -36.70
CA LEU A 254 -14.56 -2.00 -38.09
C LEU A 254 -13.43 -1.84 -39.12
N PRO A 255 -12.46 -0.91 -38.95
CA PRO A 255 -11.32 -0.79 -39.87
C PRO A 255 -10.50 -2.07 -39.95
N THR A 256 -10.28 -2.75 -38.83
CA THR A 256 -9.52 -4.01 -38.80
C THR A 256 -10.26 -5.12 -39.53
N LEU A 257 -11.58 -5.25 -39.33
CA LEU A 257 -12.40 -6.21 -40.06
C LEU A 257 -12.45 -5.91 -41.56
N ALA A 258 -12.49 -4.63 -41.94
CA ALA A 258 -12.43 -4.20 -43.33
C ALA A 258 -11.06 -4.54 -43.97
N ILE A 259 -9.96 -4.38 -43.24
CA ILE A 259 -8.61 -4.79 -43.70
C ILE A 259 -8.58 -6.30 -43.92
N ILE A 260 -9.06 -7.10 -42.95
CA ILE A 260 -9.10 -8.57 -43.07
C ILE A 260 -9.88 -8.98 -44.32
N GLY A 261 -11.13 -8.54 -44.44
CA GLY A 261 -11.97 -8.88 -45.59
C GLY A 261 -11.40 -8.36 -46.92
N GLY A 262 -10.78 -7.18 -46.92
CA GLY A 262 -10.11 -6.63 -48.10
C GLY A 262 -8.93 -7.49 -48.56
N PHE A 263 -8.08 -7.94 -47.64
CA PHE A 263 -6.98 -8.85 -47.96
C PHE A 263 -7.47 -10.24 -48.36
N GLY A 264 -8.54 -10.76 -47.76
CA GLY A 264 -9.17 -12.01 -48.18
C GLY A 264 -9.65 -11.95 -49.63
N LEU A 265 -10.40 -10.90 -49.99
CA LEU A 265 -10.86 -10.67 -51.36
C LEU A 265 -9.68 -10.50 -52.35
N LEU A 266 -8.64 -9.75 -51.96
CA LEU A 266 -7.41 -9.63 -52.75
C LEU A 266 -6.73 -10.99 -52.91
N ALA A 267 -6.62 -11.80 -51.86
CA ALA A 267 -6.05 -13.14 -51.97
C ALA A 267 -6.86 -14.00 -52.96
N ALA A 268 -8.20 -13.95 -52.93
CA ALA A 268 -9.07 -14.66 -53.86
C ALA A 268 -8.76 -14.31 -55.33
N SER A 269 -8.71 -13.01 -55.63
CA SER A 269 -8.45 -12.57 -57.01
C SER A 269 -7.05 -12.95 -57.50
N LEU A 270 -6.09 -13.20 -56.59
CA LEU A 270 -4.73 -13.59 -56.96
C LEU A 270 -4.72 -14.99 -57.56
N PHE A 271 -5.51 -15.89 -56.96
CA PHE A 271 -5.65 -17.27 -57.41
C PHE A 271 -6.47 -17.36 -58.70
N ASP A 272 -7.49 -16.51 -58.86
CA ASP A 272 -8.29 -16.46 -60.09
C ASP A 272 -7.48 -15.95 -61.30
N HIS A 273 -6.57 -14.99 -61.10
CA HIS A 273 -5.82 -14.35 -62.20
C HIS A 273 -4.47 -15.02 -62.51
N GLY A 274 -4.08 -16.05 -61.74
CA GLY A 274 -2.84 -16.81 -61.99
C GLY A 274 -1.56 -15.95 -61.98
N VAL A 275 -1.53 -14.91 -61.14
CA VAL A 275 -0.50 -13.87 -61.22
C VAL A 275 0.89 -14.42 -60.86
N THR A 276 1.79 -14.39 -61.85
CA THR A 276 3.24 -14.55 -61.69
C THR A 276 3.81 -13.29 -61.03
N GLY A 277 3.86 -13.27 -59.69
CA GLY A 277 4.56 -12.20 -58.97
C GLY A 277 6.01 -12.07 -59.45
N ALA A 278 6.49 -10.83 -59.58
CA ALA A 278 7.82 -10.51 -60.09
C ALA A 278 8.94 -11.13 -59.23
N GLY A 279 9.35 -12.35 -59.55
CA GLY A 279 10.54 -13.02 -59.00
C GLY A 279 10.33 -14.39 -58.36
N GLY A 280 9.10 -14.90 -58.24
CA GLY A 280 8.83 -16.27 -57.82
C GLY A 280 8.39 -17.14 -59.00
N PRO A 281 8.74 -18.44 -59.06
CA PRO A 281 8.16 -19.33 -60.07
C PRO A 281 6.63 -19.28 -59.93
N ALA A 282 5.94 -19.16 -61.07
CA ALA A 282 4.48 -19.23 -61.12
C ALA A 282 3.99 -20.36 -60.22
N PRO A 283 2.98 -20.16 -59.36
CA PRO A 283 2.37 -21.30 -58.67
C PRO A 283 1.89 -22.27 -59.75
N ASP A 284 2.56 -23.42 -59.84
CA ASP A 284 2.22 -24.49 -60.76
C ASP A 284 0.73 -24.79 -60.58
N ALA A 285 -0.11 -24.41 -61.55
CA ALA A 285 -1.55 -24.65 -61.50
C ALA A 285 -1.88 -26.15 -61.29
N SER A 286 -0.93 -27.02 -61.66
CA SER A 286 -0.93 -28.45 -61.38
C SER A 286 -0.80 -28.81 -59.89
N ARG A 287 -0.06 -28.05 -59.08
CA ARG A 287 0.11 -28.30 -57.63
C ARG A 287 -1.08 -27.83 -56.80
N THR A 288 -1.67 -26.69 -57.13
CA THR A 288 -2.89 -26.20 -56.47
C THR A 288 -4.10 -27.07 -56.82
N ALA A 289 -4.21 -27.50 -58.07
CA ALA A 289 -5.21 -28.49 -58.50
C ALA A 289 -5.02 -29.85 -57.82
N ALA A 290 -3.78 -30.31 -57.64
CA ALA A 290 -3.48 -31.57 -56.93
C ALA A 290 -3.82 -31.53 -55.43
N LEU A 291 -3.83 -30.35 -54.81
CA LEU A 291 -4.20 -30.16 -53.40
C LEU A 291 -5.70 -29.87 -53.19
N GLY A 292 -6.48 -29.74 -54.26
CA GLY A 292 -7.92 -29.44 -54.19
C GLY A 292 -8.24 -28.08 -53.57
N LEU A 293 -7.26 -27.16 -53.49
CA LEU A 293 -7.43 -25.85 -52.90
C LEU A 293 -8.17 -24.94 -53.87
N THR A 294 -9.40 -24.58 -53.52
CA THR A 294 -10.16 -23.57 -54.25
C THR A 294 -9.78 -22.17 -53.77
N PRO A 295 -9.92 -21.12 -54.61
CA PRO A 295 -9.72 -19.73 -54.18
C PRO A 295 -10.51 -19.40 -52.91
N ALA A 296 -11.76 -19.87 -52.83
CA ALA A 296 -12.60 -19.73 -51.65
C ALA A 296 -11.99 -20.34 -50.38
N THR A 297 -11.41 -21.55 -50.46
CA THR A 297 -10.76 -22.15 -49.28
C THR A 297 -9.56 -21.33 -48.80
N LEU A 298 -8.84 -20.67 -49.70
CA LEU A 298 -7.69 -19.85 -49.33
C LEU A 298 -8.11 -18.54 -48.67
N VAL A 299 -9.16 -17.88 -49.19
CA VAL A 299 -9.80 -16.73 -48.54
C VAL A 299 -10.19 -17.10 -47.11
N VAL A 300 -10.89 -18.23 -46.95
CA VAL A 300 -11.34 -18.69 -45.63
C VAL A 300 -10.15 -18.94 -44.70
N VAL A 301 -9.11 -19.64 -45.15
CA VAL A 301 -7.94 -19.89 -44.30
C VAL A 301 -7.23 -18.59 -43.92
N PHE A 302 -7.08 -17.66 -44.86
CA PHE A 302 -6.42 -16.38 -44.63
C PHE A 302 -7.20 -15.49 -43.65
N ASP A 303 -8.49 -15.33 -43.90
CA ASP A 303 -9.40 -14.57 -43.05
C ASP A 303 -9.50 -15.19 -41.66
N VAL A 304 -9.55 -16.52 -41.56
CA VAL A 304 -9.57 -17.23 -40.26
C VAL A 304 -8.28 -16.97 -39.47
N VAL A 305 -7.11 -17.01 -40.10
CA VAL A 305 -5.83 -16.76 -39.41
C VAL A 305 -5.73 -15.30 -38.96
N LEU A 306 -6.08 -14.34 -39.82
CA LEU A 306 -6.08 -12.92 -39.43
C LEU A 306 -7.13 -12.62 -38.36
N PHE A 307 -8.32 -13.20 -38.47
CA PHE A 307 -9.36 -13.07 -37.47
C PHE A 307 -8.93 -13.67 -36.13
N LEU A 308 -8.29 -14.84 -36.14
CA LEU A 308 -7.72 -15.46 -34.94
C LEU A 308 -6.65 -14.57 -34.32
N ALA A 309 -5.78 -13.97 -35.14
CA ALA A 309 -4.80 -12.99 -34.68
C ALA A 309 -5.48 -11.80 -33.99
N CYS A 310 -6.46 -11.18 -34.64
CA CYS A 310 -7.24 -10.09 -34.06
C CYS A 310 -7.98 -10.49 -32.77
N ALA A 311 -8.58 -11.69 -32.73
CA ALA A 311 -9.24 -12.21 -31.55
C ALA A 311 -8.26 -12.42 -30.39
N MET A 312 -7.06 -12.96 -30.66
CA MET A 312 -6.02 -13.09 -29.65
C MET A 312 -5.53 -11.73 -29.15
N ALA A 313 -5.33 -10.74 -30.02
CA ALA A 313 -4.98 -9.38 -29.63
C ALA A 313 -6.07 -8.73 -28.77
N TYR A 314 -7.34 -8.91 -29.14
CA TYR A 314 -8.51 -8.43 -28.39
C TYR A 314 -8.58 -9.09 -27.01
N LEU A 315 -8.46 -10.42 -26.94
CA LEU A 315 -8.41 -11.17 -25.67
C LEU A 315 -7.23 -10.74 -24.80
N LEU A 316 -6.08 -10.43 -25.39
CA LEU A 316 -4.93 -9.90 -24.65
C LEU A 316 -5.21 -8.49 -24.08
N GLY A 317 -5.97 -7.67 -24.82
CA GLY A 317 -6.49 -6.39 -24.34
C GLY A 317 -7.48 -6.56 -23.20
N LEU A 318 -8.35 -7.56 -23.28
CA LEU A 318 -9.26 -7.93 -22.20
C LEU A 318 -8.53 -8.53 -21.01
N ALA A 319 -7.41 -9.23 -21.18
CA ALA A 319 -6.67 -9.88 -20.10
C ALA A 319 -5.92 -8.91 -19.16
N GLN A 320 -6.14 -7.60 -19.29
CA GLN A 320 -5.63 -6.61 -18.34
C GLN A 320 -6.26 -6.76 -16.95
N ARG A 321 -5.72 -6.10 -15.92
CA ARG A 321 -6.36 -6.12 -14.59
C ARG A 321 -7.59 -5.22 -14.60
N HIS A 322 -8.54 -5.45 -13.69
CA HIS A 322 -9.61 -4.46 -13.53
C HIS A 322 -8.98 -3.12 -13.09
N PRO A 323 -9.38 -1.97 -13.64
CA PRO A 323 -8.79 -0.66 -13.30
C PRO A 323 -8.80 -0.38 -11.79
N PHE A 324 -9.85 -0.77 -11.07
CA PHE A 324 -9.88 -0.61 -9.61
C PHE A 324 -8.94 -1.59 -8.87
N GLN A 325 -8.75 -2.81 -9.37
CA GLN A 325 -7.74 -3.72 -8.82
C GLN A 325 -6.33 -3.18 -9.07
N GLN A 326 -6.09 -2.56 -10.23
CA GLN A 326 -4.82 -1.92 -10.53
C GLN A 326 -4.58 -0.70 -9.64
N ALA A 327 -5.60 0.14 -9.43
CA ALA A 327 -5.54 1.27 -8.50
C ALA A 327 -5.25 0.79 -7.07
N PHE A 328 -5.99 -0.22 -6.59
CA PHE A 328 -5.77 -0.82 -5.29
C PHE A 328 -4.35 -1.40 -5.15
N ALA A 329 -3.88 -2.19 -6.12
CA ALA A 329 -2.54 -2.77 -6.09
C ALA A 329 -1.45 -1.68 -6.15
N ARG A 330 -1.67 -0.59 -6.91
CA ARG A 330 -0.77 0.56 -6.95
C ARG A 330 -0.72 1.26 -5.59
N SER A 331 -1.86 1.59 -5.01
CA SER A 331 -1.93 2.27 -3.70
C SER A 331 -1.35 1.37 -2.60
N ARG A 332 -1.58 0.06 -2.65
CA ARG A 332 -0.94 -0.92 -1.75
C ARG A 332 0.58 -0.93 -1.87
N ARG A 333 1.13 -0.91 -3.09
CA ARG A 333 2.59 -0.83 -3.30
C ARG A 333 3.16 0.48 -2.78
N ILE A 334 2.47 1.60 -3.02
CA ILE A 334 2.88 2.92 -2.51
C ILE A 334 2.89 2.88 -0.98
N ARG A 335 1.79 2.46 -0.36
CA ARG A 335 1.67 2.31 1.10
C ARG A 335 2.80 1.46 1.67
N ASN A 336 2.99 0.24 1.17
CA ASN A 336 4.01 -0.67 1.69
C ASN A 336 5.41 -0.07 1.56
N ARG A 337 5.71 0.60 0.43
CA ARG A 337 6.98 1.29 0.23
C ARG A 337 7.15 2.45 1.20
N THR A 338 6.11 3.27 1.39
CA THR A 338 6.15 4.41 2.32
C THR A 338 6.33 3.93 3.76
N VAL A 339 5.61 2.88 4.19
CA VAL A 339 5.75 2.29 5.52
C VAL A 339 7.18 1.78 5.76
N ASP A 340 7.74 1.07 4.79
CA ASP A 340 9.12 0.58 4.86
C ASP A 340 10.14 1.74 4.92
N VAL A 341 9.93 2.80 4.13
CA VAL A 341 10.76 4.01 4.21
C VAL A 341 10.63 4.70 5.57
N VAL A 342 9.41 4.85 6.10
CA VAL A 342 9.16 5.44 7.44
C VAL A 342 9.86 4.63 8.52
N GLN A 343 9.78 3.30 8.47
CA GLN A 343 10.42 2.44 9.44
C GLN A 343 11.95 2.55 9.39
N ARG A 344 12.53 2.55 8.18
CA ARG A 344 13.98 2.70 7.98
C ARG A 344 14.48 4.09 8.39
N MET A 345 13.77 5.15 8.02
CA MET A 345 14.13 6.52 8.38
C MET A 345 13.97 6.76 9.88
N GLY A 346 12.86 6.29 10.46
CA GLY A 346 12.60 6.38 11.89
C GLY A 346 13.70 5.72 12.71
N ALA A 347 14.04 4.46 12.40
CA ALA A 347 15.11 3.74 13.08
C ALA A 347 16.50 4.41 12.95
N ARG A 348 16.71 5.17 11.87
CA ARG A 348 17.95 5.92 11.64
C ARG A 348 18.01 7.22 12.45
N ILE A 349 16.92 7.97 12.49
CA ILE A 349 16.80 9.25 13.22
C ILE A 349 16.85 8.98 14.73
N ASN A 350 16.06 7.98 15.14
CA ASN A 350 15.93 7.55 16.52
C ASN A 350 15.88 6.01 16.54
N PRO A 351 16.95 5.33 17.01
CA PRO A 351 16.97 3.87 17.04
C PRO A 351 15.91 3.24 17.97
N ASP A 352 15.28 4.03 18.85
CA ASP A 352 14.12 3.59 19.65
C ASP A 352 12.78 3.83 18.96
N PHE A 353 12.77 4.51 17.82
CA PHE A 353 11.54 4.77 17.11
C PHE A 353 11.00 3.49 16.49
N ARG A 354 9.76 3.17 16.86
CA ARG A 354 8.97 2.12 16.24
C ARG A 354 7.76 2.76 15.62
N ALA A 355 7.67 2.68 14.30
CA ALA A 355 6.56 3.27 13.55
C ALA A 355 5.21 2.70 14.01
N VAL A 356 4.23 3.58 14.25
CA VAL A 356 2.87 3.25 14.70
C VAL A 356 1.97 2.78 13.53
N LEU A 357 2.54 2.56 12.34
CA LEU A 357 1.80 2.25 11.10
C LEU A 357 1.28 0.80 10.97
N ALA A 358 1.19 0.03 12.05
CA ALA A 358 0.71 -1.35 11.98
C ALA A 358 -0.73 -1.38 11.43
N PRO A 359 -1.04 -2.19 10.39
CA PRO A 359 -2.38 -2.22 9.80
C PRO A 359 -3.36 -2.93 10.73
N GLY A 360 -4.30 -2.19 11.32
CA GLY A 360 -5.49 -2.79 11.96
C GLY A 360 -5.74 -2.36 13.40
N ASP A 361 -4.71 -1.94 14.12
CA ASP A 361 -4.86 -1.51 15.50
C ASP A 361 -5.15 -0.01 15.51
N GLY A 362 -6.42 0.35 15.68
CA GLY A 362 -6.90 1.71 15.54
C GLY A 362 -6.27 2.65 16.56
N GLY A 363 -5.22 3.39 16.18
CA GLY A 363 -4.69 4.59 16.86
C GLY A 363 -4.15 4.44 18.29
N GLN A 364 -4.65 3.51 19.09
CA GLN A 364 -4.38 3.34 20.52
C GLN A 364 -3.05 2.64 20.81
N ASP A 365 -2.56 1.81 19.89
CA ASP A 365 -1.34 1.03 20.09
C ASP A 365 -0.05 1.85 20.06
N GLY A 366 -0.08 3.04 19.46
CA GLY A 366 1.06 3.97 19.47
C GLY A 366 1.36 4.50 20.86
N ASP A 367 0.32 4.92 21.57
CA ASP A 367 0.42 5.47 22.92
C ASP A 367 0.85 4.39 23.92
N GLY A 368 0.38 3.15 23.74
CA GLY A 368 0.73 2.02 24.61
C GLY A 368 2.24 1.74 24.65
N ARG A 369 2.91 1.74 23.50
CA ARG A 369 4.36 1.40 23.44
C ARG A 369 5.25 2.49 24.03
N THR A 370 4.89 3.76 23.83
CA THR A 370 5.58 4.88 24.48
C THR A 370 5.36 4.83 25.99
N ALA A 371 4.13 4.54 26.43
CA ALA A 371 3.82 4.36 27.84
C ALA A 371 4.63 3.21 28.48
N ASP A 372 4.78 2.07 27.80
CA ASP A 372 5.58 0.94 28.27
C ASP A 372 7.05 1.33 28.48
N ARG A 373 7.62 2.11 27.55
CA ARG A 373 9.01 2.55 27.66
C ARG A 373 9.21 3.56 28.78
N GLU A 374 8.29 4.51 28.93
CA GLU A 374 8.30 5.43 30.07
C GLU A 374 8.17 4.70 31.40
N ALA A 375 7.29 3.70 31.47
CA ALA A 375 7.13 2.85 32.65
C ALA A 375 8.42 2.09 32.97
N ALA A 376 9.11 1.54 31.96
CA ALA A 376 10.40 0.90 32.12
C ALA A 376 11.46 1.85 32.71
N VAL A 377 11.58 3.08 32.17
CA VAL A 377 12.50 4.10 32.71
C VAL A 377 12.14 4.45 34.16
N ARG A 378 10.87 4.70 34.46
CA ARG A 378 10.42 4.97 35.85
C ARG A 378 10.76 3.81 36.79
N SER A 379 10.55 2.58 36.35
CA SER A 379 10.84 1.38 37.15
C SER A 379 12.34 1.24 37.45
N ALA A 380 13.21 1.50 36.46
CA ALA A 380 14.66 1.43 36.64
C ALA A 380 15.17 2.46 37.67
N TYR A 381 14.71 3.71 37.56
CA TYR A 381 15.08 4.75 38.52
C TYR A 381 14.51 4.51 39.91
N ARG A 382 13.30 3.94 40.02
CA ARG A 382 12.73 3.52 41.29
C ARG A 382 13.56 2.40 41.94
N ALA A 383 13.96 1.39 41.16
CA ALA A 383 14.81 0.30 41.66
C ALA A 383 16.19 0.82 42.12
N ALA A 384 16.77 1.79 41.42
CA ALA A 384 18.01 2.43 41.86
C ALA A 384 17.85 3.25 43.14
N GLU A 385 16.74 3.98 43.29
CA GLU A 385 16.40 4.67 44.54
C GLU A 385 16.30 3.67 45.71
N GLU A 386 15.63 2.53 45.52
CA GLU A 386 15.53 1.47 46.53
C GLU A 386 16.91 0.87 46.88
N ALA A 387 17.77 0.67 45.89
CA ALA A 387 19.12 0.16 46.07
C ALA A 387 20.02 1.13 46.84
N TYR A 388 19.85 2.45 46.63
CA TYR A 388 20.54 3.48 47.42
C TYR A 388 20.17 3.38 48.90
N TYR A 389 18.87 3.34 49.21
CA TYR A 389 18.41 3.21 50.60
C TYR A 389 18.87 1.90 51.24
N GLN A 390 18.88 0.80 50.48
CA GLN A 390 19.41 -0.47 50.97
C GLN A 390 20.90 -0.37 51.33
N GLY A 391 21.72 0.25 50.47
CA GLY A 391 23.13 0.50 50.75
C GLY A 391 23.34 1.39 51.99
N LEU A 392 22.50 2.42 52.14
CA LEU A 392 22.54 3.32 53.29
C LEU A 392 22.29 2.57 54.61
N VAL A 393 21.25 1.75 54.65
CA VAL A 393 20.89 0.92 55.81
C VAL A 393 21.98 -0.11 56.12
N GLU A 394 22.52 -0.76 55.10
CA GLU A 394 23.59 -1.75 55.22
C GLU A 394 24.88 -1.15 55.83
N ALA A 395 25.24 0.07 55.45
CA ALA A 395 26.44 0.73 55.95
C ALA A 395 26.30 1.32 57.36
N VAL A 396 25.13 1.87 57.71
CA VAL A 396 24.90 2.47 59.04
C VAL A 396 24.69 1.39 60.12
N ALA A 397 24.04 0.27 59.77
CA ALA A 397 23.80 -0.87 60.66
C ALA A 397 23.08 -0.54 61.99
N ASP A 398 22.31 0.55 62.04
CA ASP A 398 21.49 0.96 63.20
C ASP A 398 20.00 0.59 62.97
N PRO A 399 19.36 -0.14 63.90
CA PRO A 399 17.95 -0.49 63.79
C PRO A 399 17.01 0.74 63.76
N THR A 400 17.31 1.80 64.52
CA THR A 400 16.48 3.00 64.57
C THR A 400 16.51 3.76 63.24
N PHE A 401 17.69 3.83 62.64
CA PHE A 401 17.89 4.38 61.30
C PHE A 401 17.15 3.55 60.24
N THR A 402 17.24 2.23 60.34
CA THR A 402 16.54 1.30 59.43
C THR A 402 15.04 1.51 59.47
N GLU A 403 14.45 1.64 60.66
CA GLU A 403 13.03 1.94 60.82
C GLU A 403 12.65 3.30 60.21
N ALA A 404 13.48 4.33 60.42
CA ALA A 404 13.26 5.66 59.85
C ALA A 404 13.28 5.65 58.31
N VAL A 405 14.27 5.00 57.70
CA VAL A 405 14.35 4.83 56.24
C VAL A 405 13.17 4.04 55.70
N MET A 406 12.79 2.94 56.36
CA MET A 406 11.66 2.14 55.92
C MET A 406 10.33 2.92 55.98
N ARG A 407 10.13 3.70 57.03
CA ARG A 407 8.97 4.58 57.19
C ARG A 407 8.92 5.66 56.11
N HIS A 408 10.06 6.25 55.78
CA HIS A 408 10.19 7.22 54.69
C HIS A 408 9.81 6.59 53.34
N ARG A 409 10.29 5.37 53.06
CA ARG A 409 9.96 4.62 51.83
C ARG A 409 8.46 4.29 51.73
N SER A 410 7.84 3.85 52.84
CA SER A 410 6.40 3.54 52.83
C SER A 410 5.54 4.78 52.58
N ARG A 411 5.92 5.95 53.12
CA ARG A 411 5.20 7.21 52.83
C ARG A 411 5.35 7.62 51.37
N ALA A 412 6.56 7.55 50.82
CA ALA A 412 6.80 7.88 49.42
C ALA A 412 6.03 6.95 48.46
N ALA A 413 5.86 5.67 48.81
CA ALA A 413 5.10 4.71 48.02
C ALA A 413 3.58 4.92 48.09
N ALA A 414 3.05 5.49 49.18
CA ALA A 414 1.63 5.77 49.34
C ALA A 414 1.13 6.89 48.40
N GLY A 415 2.06 7.71 47.87
CA GLY A 415 1.74 8.88 47.04
C GLY A 415 0.91 9.93 47.79
N PRO A 416 0.75 11.14 47.24
CA PRO A 416 -0.39 11.95 47.63
C PRO A 416 -1.62 11.11 47.28
N ALA A 417 -2.35 10.64 48.28
CA ALA A 417 -3.67 10.07 48.08
C ALA A 417 -4.42 11.11 47.25
N GLY A 418 -4.69 10.80 45.97
CA GLY A 418 -5.30 11.75 45.06
C GLY A 418 -6.52 12.33 45.74
N ASP A 419 -6.59 13.66 45.83
CA ASP A 419 -7.72 14.35 46.41
C ASP A 419 -9.00 13.73 45.81
N PRO A 420 -9.92 13.19 46.63
CA PRO A 420 -11.20 12.65 46.14
C PRO A 420 -12.14 13.74 45.57
N GLU A 421 -11.63 14.93 45.22
CA GLU A 421 -12.39 16.15 44.91
C GLU A 421 -12.53 16.49 43.42
N THR A 422 -12.20 15.58 42.50
CA THR A 422 -12.76 15.68 41.13
C THR A 422 -13.95 14.76 41.00
N GLY A 423 -15.02 15.14 41.72
CA GLY A 423 -16.37 14.71 41.42
C GLY A 423 -16.63 14.93 39.94
N GLY A 424 -16.75 13.83 39.19
CA GLY A 424 -17.39 13.87 37.89
C GLY A 424 -18.75 14.55 38.07
N PRO A 425 -19.14 15.49 37.19
CA PRO A 425 -20.46 16.09 37.26
C PRO A 425 -21.48 14.96 37.28
N ALA A 426 -22.31 14.97 38.31
CA ALA A 426 -23.51 14.15 38.38
C ALA A 426 -24.21 14.31 37.04
N GLY A 427 -24.35 13.21 36.31
CA GLY A 427 -25.22 13.17 35.15
C GLY A 427 -26.62 13.46 35.64
N ASP A 428 -27.07 14.70 35.42
CA ASP A 428 -28.48 15.03 35.40
C ASP A 428 -29.12 14.13 34.34
N ALA A 429 -29.70 13.05 34.84
CA ALA A 429 -30.71 12.28 34.16
C ALA A 429 -31.94 13.19 34.04
N ASP A 430 -31.96 14.03 33.00
CA ASP A 430 -33.16 14.72 32.60
C ASP A 430 -34.01 13.77 31.75
N ALA A 431 -35.01 13.21 32.43
CA ALA A 431 -36.11 12.47 31.85
C ALA A 431 -37.04 13.44 31.11
N GLY A 432 -36.81 13.62 29.81
CA GLY A 432 -37.73 14.30 28.89
C GLY A 432 -38.71 13.32 28.25
N GLU A 433 -39.74 12.96 29.02
CA GLU A 433 -40.96 12.27 28.59
C GLU A 433 -41.94 13.26 27.89
N ALA A 434 -42.61 12.78 26.84
CA ALA A 434 -43.88 13.26 26.23
C ALA A 434 -43.92 14.52 25.33
N ALA A 435 -44.34 14.31 24.06
CA ALA A 435 -45.44 14.96 23.32
C ALA A 435 -45.35 14.52 21.83
N ASP A 436 -46.22 13.65 21.30
CA ASP A 436 -47.51 13.98 20.66
C ASP A 436 -47.43 15.18 19.69
N ASP A 437 -47.20 14.88 18.40
CA ASP A 437 -48.07 15.23 17.25
C ASP A 437 -47.55 14.59 15.93
#